data_AF-A0A849BU82-F1
#
_entry.id   AF-A0A849BU82-F1
#
_cell.length_a   1.000
_cell.length_b   1.000
_cell.length_c   1.000
_cell.angle_alpha   90.00
_cell.angle_beta   90.00
_cell.angle_gamma   90.00
#
_symmetry.space_group_name_H-M   'P 1'
#
loop_
_entity.id
_entity.type
_entity.pdbx_description
1 polymer ?
#
loop_
_entity_poly.entity_id
_entity_poly.type
_entity_poly.pdbx_seq_one_letter_code
_entity_poly.pdbx_strand_id
1 'polypeptide(L)'
;MPDLPLPAVLCAFAAALLFAVSAVAQQTAAAEVPKGDALFAALVRNPRWWAGIVGDGGGFAFQVAALSFGSVLVVQPILVSMLIFALPLAAYYGKRRITPRTWSIAMVLAAALAVFLIVGDPAEGTSDALLRQWLVPLGLLLGLVACCVIAAFAIAAPAPRALLLGTAGGTLFGIAAALTAHVADLFTHETASVLTSWHIYALAFTGATGLYLQQRAYQVGPLSASLPAVTVAEPLAAAVLGITVLQERLRSGAVVTTVVTLAALVMCVAAVLLSRAEAAD
;
A
#
# COMPACT_ATOMS: atom_id res chain seq x y z
N MET A 1 -32.56 1.16 11.80
CA MET A 1 -31.14 0.84 11.61
C MET A 1 -30.94 0.79 10.11
N PRO A 2 -30.09 1.64 9.49
CA PRO A 2 -29.90 1.58 8.05
C PRO A 2 -29.40 0.17 7.72
N ASP A 3 -30.01 -0.46 6.71
CA ASP A 3 -29.67 -1.82 6.28
C ASP A 3 -28.17 -1.87 5.97
N LEU A 4 -27.38 -2.43 6.90
CA LEU A 4 -25.98 -2.70 6.66
C LEU A 4 -25.92 -3.60 5.42
N PRO A 5 -25.25 -3.18 4.34
CA PRO A 5 -25.19 -3.97 3.12
C PRO A 5 -24.37 -5.22 3.40
N LEU A 6 -25.03 -6.27 3.92
CA LEU A 6 -24.43 -7.54 4.31
C LEU A 6 -23.56 -8.13 3.18
N PRO A 7 -23.96 -8.06 1.89
CA PRO A 7 -23.10 -8.47 0.78
C PRO A 7 -21.80 -7.65 0.71
N ALA A 8 -21.85 -6.33 0.92
CA ALA A 8 -20.67 -5.48 0.92
C ALA A 8 -19.72 -5.81 2.07
N VAL A 9 -20.27 -6.04 3.27
CA VAL A 9 -19.48 -6.42 4.46
C VAL A 9 -18.78 -7.75 4.23
N LEU A 10 -19.51 -8.76 3.75
CA LEU A 10 -18.95 -10.10 3.46
C LEU A 10 -17.87 -10.04 2.38
N CYS A 11 -18.11 -9.30 1.29
CA CYS A 11 -17.12 -9.13 0.22
C CYS A 11 -15.88 -8.38 0.72
N ALA A 12 -16.04 -7.31 1.50
CA ALA A 12 -14.93 -6.56 2.06
C ALA A 12 -14.08 -7.40 3.04
N PHE A 13 -14.72 -8.24 3.85
CA PHE A 13 -14.02 -9.19 4.72
C PHE A 13 -13.27 -10.27 3.92
N ALA A 14 -13.90 -10.82 2.88
CA ALA A 14 -13.25 -11.78 1.99
C ALA A 14 -12.03 -11.14 1.30
N ALA A 15 -12.15 -9.90 0.83
CA ALA A 15 -11.05 -9.13 0.27
C ALA A 15 -9.91 -8.94 1.27
N ALA A 16 -10.21 -8.48 2.49
CA ALA A 16 -9.22 -8.29 3.55
C ALA A 16 -8.46 -9.59 3.88
N LEU A 17 -9.18 -10.73 3.95
CA LEU A 17 -8.56 -12.04 4.19
C LEU A 17 -7.66 -12.47 3.03
N LEU A 18 -8.11 -12.29 1.79
CA LEU A 18 -7.33 -12.64 0.61
C LEU A 18 -6.06 -11.80 0.51
N PHE A 19 -6.13 -10.49 0.74
CA PHE A 19 -4.94 -9.63 0.78
C PHE A 19 -3.96 -10.06 1.87
N ALA A 20 -4.46 -10.39 3.07
CA ALA A 20 -3.62 -10.86 4.17
C ALA A 20 -2.90 -12.18 3.82
N VAL A 21 -3.62 -13.17 3.28
CA VAL A 21 -3.05 -14.46 2.86
C VAL A 21 -2.05 -14.28 1.72
N SER A 22 -2.36 -13.40 0.77
CA SER A 22 -1.52 -13.11 -0.39
C SER A 22 -0.20 -12.48 0.02
N ALA A 23 -0.23 -11.49 0.91
CA ALA A 23 0.98 -10.86 1.45
C ALA A 23 1.88 -11.90 2.14
N VAL A 24 1.32 -12.81 2.93
CA VAL A 24 2.09 -13.88 3.59
C VAL A 24 2.63 -14.90 2.59
N ALA A 25 1.85 -15.29 1.58
CA ALA A 25 2.29 -16.22 0.53
C ALA A 25 3.46 -15.64 -0.29
N GLN A 26 3.35 -14.38 -0.71
CA GLN A 26 4.41 -13.67 -1.43
C GLN A 26 5.64 -13.49 -0.54
N GLN A 27 5.45 -13.13 0.72
CA GLN A 27 6.58 -12.93 1.63
C GLN A 27 7.32 -14.23 1.91
N THR A 28 6.60 -15.33 2.14
CA THR A 28 7.22 -16.65 2.34
C THR A 28 8.02 -17.06 1.10
N ALA A 29 7.45 -16.87 -0.10
CA ALA A 29 8.13 -17.15 -1.35
C ALA A 29 9.38 -16.27 -1.56
N ALA A 30 9.32 -14.98 -1.20
CA ALA A 30 10.44 -14.05 -1.33
C ALA A 30 11.55 -14.32 -0.30
N ALA A 31 11.19 -14.69 0.93
CA ALA A 31 12.13 -15.01 1.99
C ALA A 31 12.92 -16.31 1.73
N GLU A 32 12.35 -17.24 0.96
CA GLU A 32 13.02 -18.48 0.54
C GLU A 32 14.12 -18.24 -0.51
N VAL A 33 14.14 -17.08 -1.19
CA VAL A 33 15.14 -16.80 -2.25
C VAL A 33 16.48 -16.33 -1.64
N PRO A 34 17.60 -17.01 -1.92
CA PRO A 34 18.92 -16.61 -1.42
C PRO A 34 19.36 -15.21 -1.86
N LYS A 35 20.17 -14.55 -1.01
CA LYS A 35 20.80 -13.26 -1.33
C LYS A 35 21.89 -13.47 -2.39
N GLY A 36 21.65 -12.98 -3.60
CA GLY A 36 22.56 -13.10 -4.74
C GLY A 36 21.89 -13.63 -6.00
N ASP A 37 20.76 -14.34 -5.82
CA ASP A 37 19.98 -14.85 -6.94
C ASP A 37 19.10 -13.77 -7.58
N ALA A 38 18.73 -14.02 -8.83
CA ALA A 38 17.77 -13.21 -9.57
C ALA A 38 16.37 -13.38 -8.96
N LEU A 39 16.04 -12.52 -7.98
CA LEU A 39 14.82 -12.58 -7.17
C LEU A 39 13.56 -12.85 -8.01
N PHE A 40 13.32 -12.04 -9.04
CA PHE A 40 12.12 -12.20 -9.88
C PHE A 40 12.10 -13.50 -10.68
N ALA A 41 13.25 -13.93 -11.19
CA ALA A 41 13.34 -15.18 -11.93
C ALA A 41 13.06 -16.40 -11.03
N ALA A 42 13.40 -16.31 -9.74
CA ALA A 42 13.04 -17.32 -8.74
C ALA A 42 11.55 -17.24 -8.36
N LEU A 43 11.03 -16.03 -8.13
CA LEU A 43 9.62 -15.81 -7.74
C LEU A 43 8.63 -16.25 -8.83
N VAL A 44 8.89 -15.92 -10.09
CA VAL A 44 8.02 -16.32 -11.23
C VAL A 44 7.93 -17.83 -11.37
N ARG A 45 8.93 -18.58 -10.88
CA ARG A 45 8.92 -20.06 -10.84
C ARG A 45 8.30 -20.62 -9.56
N ASN A 46 8.05 -19.78 -8.54
CA ASN A 46 7.50 -20.23 -7.27
C ASN A 46 5.95 -20.22 -7.34
N PRO A 47 5.28 -21.39 -7.25
CA PRO A 47 3.83 -21.46 -7.33
C PRO A 47 3.13 -20.73 -6.17
N ARG A 48 3.78 -20.61 -5.00
CA ARG A 48 3.23 -19.87 -3.86
C ARG A 48 3.18 -18.36 -4.13
N TRP A 49 4.15 -17.84 -4.89
CA TRP A 49 4.14 -16.44 -5.28
C TRP A 49 2.94 -16.15 -6.20
N TRP A 50 2.70 -17.02 -7.19
CA TRP A 50 1.52 -16.92 -8.05
C TRP A 50 0.20 -17.09 -7.28
N ALA A 51 0.15 -17.97 -6.28
CA ALA A 51 -1.02 -18.07 -5.40
C ALA A 51 -1.30 -16.75 -4.67
N GLY A 52 -0.24 -16.04 -4.25
CA GLY A 52 -0.37 -14.69 -3.70
C GLY A 52 -0.83 -13.65 -4.72
N ILE A 53 -0.29 -13.66 -5.95
CA ILE A 53 -0.74 -12.73 -7.02
C ILE A 53 -2.21 -12.97 -7.39
N VAL A 54 -2.62 -14.23 -7.50
CA VAL A 54 -4.02 -14.60 -7.76
C VAL A 54 -4.90 -14.21 -6.58
N GLY A 55 -4.41 -14.37 -5.36
CA GLY A 55 -5.11 -13.95 -4.15
C GLY A 55 -5.29 -12.43 -4.07
N ASP A 56 -4.29 -11.62 -4.45
CA ASP A 56 -4.43 -10.16 -4.58
C ASP A 56 -5.49 -9.79 -5.63
N GLY A 57 -5.46 -10.46 -6.79
CA GLY A 57 -6.48 -10.27 -7.84
C GLY A 57 -7.89 -10.63 -7.35
N GLY A 58 -8.04 -11.73 -6.61
CA GLY A 58 -9.30 -12.12 -5.98
C GLY A 58 -9.74 -11.11 -4.91
N GLY A 59 -8.82 -10.63 -4.08
CA GLY A 59 -9.09 -9.62 -3.06
C GLY A 59 -9.58 -8.32 -3.68
N PHE A 60 -8.94 -7.88 -4.75
CA PHE A 60 -9.37 -6.72 -5.53
C PHE A 60 -10.75 -6.93 -6.16
N ALA A 61 -11.02 -8.10 -6.75
CA ALA A 61 -12.34 -8.40 -7.31
C ALA A 61 -13.45 -8.33 -6.25
N PHE A 62 -13.20 -8.89 -5.05
CA PHE A 62 -14.12 -8.78 -3.92
C PHE A 62 -14.26 -7.34 -3.40
N GLN A 63 -13.19 -6.55 -3.40
CA GLN A 63 -13.24 -5.14 -3.05
C GLN A 63 -14.14 -4.36 -4.02
N VAL A 64 -13.97 -4.56 -5.33
CA VAL A 64 -14.82 -3.93 -6.36
C VAL A 64 -16.28 -4.37 -6.18
N ALA A 65 -16.52 -5.66 -5.96
CA ALA A 65 -17.86 -6.16 -5.66
C ALA A 65 -18.43 -5.51 -4.38
N ALA A 66 -17.64 -5.38 -3.32
CA ALA A 66 -18.08 -4.73 -2.08
C ALA A 66 -18.50 -3.28 -2.31
N LEU A 67 -17.74 -2.53 -3.12
CA LEU A 67 -18.06 -1.15 -3.50
C LEU A 67 -19.31 -1.04 -4.39
N SER A 68 -19.65 -2.09 -5.13
CA SER A 68 -20.92 -2.14 -5.88
C SER A 68 -22.16 -2.32 -4.99
N PHE A 69 -21.98 -2.93 -3.80
CA PHE A 69 -23.06 -3.20 -2.86
C PHE A 69 -23.12 -2.21 -1.68
N GLY A 70 -22.07 -1.42 -1.45
CA GLY A 70 -21.95 -0.57 -0.27
C GLY A 70 -21.04 0.63 -0.47
N SER A 71 -21.14 1.59 0.46
CA SER A 71 -20.32 2.80 0.42
C SER A 71 -18.85 2.51 0.72
N VAL A 72 -17.96 3.28 0.08
CA VAL A 72 -16.53 3.38 0.40
C VAL A 72 -16.29 3.53 1.91
N LEU A 73 -17.13 4.30 2.59
CA LEU A 73 -17.07 4.55 4.04
C LEU A 73 -17.26 3.27 4.89
N VAL A 74 -17.92 2.24 4.36
CA VAL A 74 -18.09 0.93 5.02
C VAL A 74 -17.00 -0.05 4.59
N VAL A 75 -16.62 -0.03 3.31
CA VAL A 75 -15.69 -1.00 2.72
C VAL A 75 -14.25 -0.74 3.16
N GLN A 76 -13.77 0.51 3.09
CA GLN A 76 -12.38 0.83 3.39
C GLN A 76 -11.96 0.47 4.83
N PRO A 77 -12.76 0.74 5.89
CA PRO A 77 -12.38 0.36 7.25
C PRO A 77 -12.28 -1.16 7.44
N ILE A 78 -13.14 -1.92 6.76
CA ILE A 78 -13.08 -3.39 6.76
C ILE A 78 -11.81 -3.86 6.05
N LEU A 79 -11.42 -3.24 4.94
CA LEU A 79 -10.18 -3.60 4.25
C LEU A 79 -8.94 -3.37 5.11
N VAL A 80 -8.92 -2.29 5.90
CA VAL A 80 -7.81 -2.03 6.83
C VAL A 80 -7.68 -3.12 7.90
N SER A 81 -8.75 -3.87 8.20
CA SER A 81 -8.66 -5.05 9.07
C SER A 81 -7.78 -6.16 8.51
N MET A 82 -7.40 -6.13 7.22
CA MET A 82 -6.39 -7.03 6.66
C MET A 82 -5.10 -7.02 7.48
N LEU A 83 -4.69 -5.87 8.04
CA LEU A 83 -3.49 -5.78 8.88
C LEU A 83 -3.62 -6.61 10.16
N ILE A 84 -4.84 -6.68 10.71
CA ILE A 84 -5.19 -7.48 11.89
C ILE A 84 -5.10 -8.97 11.53
N PHE A 85 -5.42 -9.37 10.30
CA PHE A 85 -5.27 -10.76 9.85
C PHE A 85 -3.86 -11.11 9.39
N ALA A 86 -3.14 -10.15 8.79
CA ALA A 86 -1.83 -10.37 8.21
C ALA A 86 -0.77 -10.65 9.26
N LEU A 87 -0.78 -9.93 10.39
CA LEU A 87 0.26 -10.08 11.42
C LEU A 87 0.23 -11.43 12.15
N PRO A 88 -0.93 -11.95 12.64
CA PRO A 88 -1.01 -13.30 13.22
C PRO A 88 -0.58 -14.37 12.23
N LEU A 89 -1.01 -14.22 10.97
CA LEU A 89 -0.68 -15.16 9.91
C LEU A 89 0.83 -15.14 9.64
N ALA A 90 1.44 -13.96 9.57
CA ALA A 90 2.88 -13.81 9.41
C ALA A 90 3.67 -14.38 10.59
N ALA A 91 3.18 -14.22 11.82
CA ALA A 91 3.81 -14.78 13.00
C ALA A 91 3.73 -16.31 13.01
N TYR A 92 2.58 -16.87 12.61
CA TYR A 92 2.39 -18.31 12.47
C TYR A 92 3.35 -18.93 11.45
N TYR A 93 3.42 -18.38 10.22
CA TYR A 93 4.29 -18.89 9.17
C TYR A 93 5.78 -18.56 9.40
N GLY A 94 6.06 -17.40 10.00
CA GLY A 94 7.41 -16.99 10.40
C GLY A 94 7.92 -17.68 11.66
N LYS A 95 7.09 -18.51 12.33
CA LYS A 95 7.39 -19.20 13.61
C LYS A 95 7.87 -18.24 14.71
N ARG A 96 7.35 -17.00 14.72
CA ARG A 96 7.68 -15.96 15.71
C ARG A 96 6.50 -15.72 16.65
N ARG A 97 6.78 -15.25 17.87
CA ARG A 97 5.73 -14.85 18.83
C ARG A 97 5.43 -13.37 18.66
N ILE A 98 4.15 -13.01 18.53
CA ILE A 98 3.73 -11.61 18.58
C ILE A 98 3.70 -11.17 20.04
N THR A 99 4.52 -10.18 20.38
CA THR A 99 4.41 -9.54 21.69
C THR A 99 3.11 -8.72 21.78
N PRO A 100 2.48 -8.60 22.96
CA PRO A 100 1.32 -7.73 23.15
C PRO A 100 1.58 -6.28 22.71
N ARG A 101 2.83 -5.82 22.83
CA ARG A 101 3.25 -4.50 22.38
C ARG A 101 3.18 -4.36 20.85
N THR A 102 3.72 -5.32 20.10
CA THR A 102 3.63 -5.33 18.63
C THR A 102 2.17 -5.35 18.18
N TRP A 103 1.31 -6.12 18.86
CA TRP A 103 -0.12 -6.15 18.60
C TRP A 103 -0.79 -4.78 18.80
N SER A 104 -0.53 -4.12 19.93
CA SER A 104 -1.08 -2.79 20.21
C SER A 104 -0.66 -1.75 19.18
N ILE A 105 0.61 -1.75 18.74
CA ILE A 105 1.09 -0.80 17.72
C ILE A 105 0.41 -1.06 16.38
N ALA A 106 0.20 -2.33 16.01
CA ALA A 106 -0.52 -2.68 14.79
C ALA A 106 -1.98 -2.24 14.80
N MET A 107 -2.67 -2.40 15.94
CA MET A 107 -4.04 -1.92 16.10
C MET A 107 -4.12 -0.39 15.98
N VAL A 108 -3.15 0.33 16.56
CA VAL A 108 -3.04 1.79 16.42
C VAL A 108 -2.81 2.19 14.97
N LEU A 109 -1.93 1.49 14.25
CA LEU A 109 -1.68 1.72 12.83
C LEU A 109 -2.96 1.52 12.00
N ALA A 110 -3.65 0.40 12.20
CA ALA A 110 -4.89 0.09 11.49
C ALA A 110 -5.98 1.15 11.78
N ALA A 111 -6.15 1.55 13.04
CA ALA A 111 -7.09 2.60 13.40
C ALA A 111 -6.72 3.95 12.75
N ALA A 112 -5.45 4.33 12.77
CA ALA A 112 -4.99 5.59 12.16
C ALA A 112 -5.16 5.59 10.64
N LEU A 113 -4.86 4.48 9.96
CA LEU A 113 -5.10 4.33 8.53
C LEU A 113 -6.59 4.41 8.20
N ALA A 114 -7.46 3.75 8.97
CA ALA A 114 -8.91 3.86 8.78
C ALA A 114 -9.39 5.30 8.95
N VAL A 115 -8.93 6.01 9.99
CA VAL A 115 -9.24 7.44 10.17
C VAL A 115 -8.74 8.27 9.00
N PHE A 116 -7.50 8.05 8.54
CA PHE A 116 -6.93 8.76 7.39
C PHE A 116 -7.78 8.59 6.14
N LEU A 117 -8.21 7.35 5.83
CA LEU A 117 -9.00 7.06 4.64
C LEU A 117 -10.45 7.59 4.73
N ILE A 118 -11.12 7.41 5.87
CA ILE A 118 -12.52 7.84 6.06
C ILE A 118 -12.64 9.37 6.11
N VAL A 119 -11.75 10.01 6.85
CA VAL A 119 -11.79 11.47 7.09
C VAL A 119 -11.11 12.21 5.96
N GLY A 120 -10.08 11.62 5.37
CA GLY A 120 -9.34 12.16 4.24
C GLY A 120 -10.03 12.01 2.90
N ASP A 121 -11.14 11.24 2.81
CA ASP A 121 -11.99 11.04 1.64
C ASP A 121 -12.02 12.30 0.74
N PRO A 122 -11.21 12.32 -0.35
CA PRO A 122 -11.03 13.50 -1.15
C PRO A 122 -12.28 13.76 -1.99
N ALA A 123 -12.72 15.02 -2.07
CA ALA A 123 -13.75 15.41 -3.02
C ALA A 123 -13.17 15.37 -4.44
N GLU A 124 -14.01 15.05 -5.45
CA GLU A 124 -13.63 14.96 -6.86
C GLU A 124 -12.71 16.13 -7.28
N GLY A 125 -11.50 15.77 -7.74
CA GLY A 125 -10.52 16.70 -8.29
C GLY A 125 -10.68 16.88 -9.80
N THR A 126 -9.76 17.62 -10.41
CA THR A 126 -9.71 17.80 -11.86
C THR A 126 -8.82 16.75 -12.52
N SER A 127 -9.34 16.04 -13.52
CA SER A 127 -8.59 15.04 -14.30
C SER A 127 -7.58 15.63 -15.29
N ASP A 128 -7.55 16.96 -15.46
CA ASP A 128 -6.85 17.64 -16.55
C ASP A 128 -5.63 18.45 -16.05
N ALA A 129 -4.69 17.75 -15.39
CA ALA A 129 -3.50 18.37 -14.82
C ALA A 129 -2.36 18.45 -15.85
N LEU A 130 -1.88 19.68 -16.13
CA LEU A 130 -0.73 19.89 -17.03
C LEU A 130 0.53 19.18 -16.52
N LEU A 131 1.35 18.63 -17.43
CA LEU A 131 2.60 17.92 -17.12
C LEU A 131 3.52 18.67 -16.13
N ARG A 132 3.52 20.02 -16.20
CA ARG A 132 4.33 20.89 -15.33
C ARG A 132 3.92 20.79 -13.85
N GLN A 133 2.66 20.47 -13.55
CA GLN A 133 2.15 20.31 -12.19
C GLN A 133 2.63 18.99 -11.58
N TRP A 134 2.91 17.97 -12.39
CA TRP A 134 3.45 16.69 -11.94
C TRP A 134 4.92 16.76 -11.54
N LEU A 135 5.72 17.63 -12.17
CA LEU A 135 7.19 17.62 -12.04
C LEU A 135 7.69 17.75 -10.59
N VAL A 136 7.15 18.70 -9.83
CA VAL A 136 7.63 18.96 -8.46
C VAL A 136 7.18 17.87 -7.49
N PRO A 137 5.89 17.50 -7.39
CA PRO A 137 5.44 16.43 -6.50
C PRO A 137 6.03 15.06 -6.86
N LEU A 138 6.09 14.73 -8.15
CA LEU A 138 6.69 13.48 -8.61
C LEU A 138 8.20 13.46 -8.31
N GLY A 139 8.91 14.57 -8.54
CA GLY A 139 10.32 14.69 -8.22
C GLY A 139 10.61 14.51 -6.72
N LEU A 140 9.75 15.04 -5.84
CA LEU A 140 9.86 14.84 -4.39
C LEU A 140 9.65 13.37 -3.99
N LEU A 141 8.62 12.71 -4.53
CA LEU A 141 8.33 11.31 -4.21
C LEU A 141 9.40 10.37 -4.78
N LEU A 142 9.88 10.60 -6.01
CA LEU A 142 10.98 9.84 -6.59
C LEU A 142 12.30 10.10 -5.85
N GLY A 143 12.52 11.32 -5.37
CA GLY A 143 13.64 11.66 -4.48
C GLY A 143 13.57 10.87 -3.16
N LEU A 144 12.38 10.78 -2.54
CA LEU A 144 12.14 9.95 -1.36
C LEU A 144 12.45 8.47 -1.65
N VAL A 145 11.93 7.93 -2.76
CA VAL A 145 12.21 6.55 -3.19
C VAL A 145 13.71 6.31 -3.34
N ALA A 146 14.43 7.20 -4.03
CA ALA A 146 15.88 7.10 -4.20
C ALA A 146 16.61 7.15 -2.85
N CYS A 147 16.27 8.09 -1.97
CA CYS A 147 16.84 8.20 -0.62
C CYS A 147 16.61 6.91 0.19
N CYS A 148 15.40 6.36 0.19
CA CYS A 148 15.07 5.12 0.87
C CYS A 148 15.87 3.94 0.33
N VAL A 149 15.99 3.81 -1.00
CA VAL A 149 16.75 2.74 -1.64
C VAL A 149 18.25 2.86 -1.33
N ILE A 150 18.83 4.06 -1.44
CA ILE A 150 20.24 4.32 -1.11
C ILE A 150 20.52 4.02 0.36
N ALA A 151 19.68 4.52 1.27
CA ALA A 151 19.80 4.24 2.70
C ALA A 151 19.66 2.74 3.01
N ALA A 152 18.79 2.01 2.29
CA ALA A 152 18.64 0.57 2.43
C ALA A 152 19.91 -0.21 2.05
N PHE A 153 20.76 0.33 1.15
CA PHE A 153 22.07 -0.28 0.86
C PHE A 153 23.11 -0.03 1.97
N ALA A 154 23.00 1.08 2.69
CA ALA A 154 23.91 1.42 3.79
C ALA A 154 23.57 0.69 5.12
N ILE A 155 22.33 0.22 5.28
CA ILE A 155 21.86 -0.39 6.52
C ILE A 155 21.99 -1.92 6.46
N ALA A 156 22.78 -2.47 7.39
CA ALA A 156 22.96 -3.92 7.53
C ALA A 156 21.76 -4.62 8.21
N ALA A 157 21.09 -3.94 9.13
CA ALA A 157 20.02 -4.53 9.94
C ALA A 157 18.77 -4.85 9.08
N PRO A 158 18.24 -6.10 9.11
CA PRO A 158 17.13 -6.55 8.27
C PRO A 158 15.85 -5.72 8.36
N ALA A 159 15.38 -5.43 9.58
CA ALA A 159 14.11 -4.74 9.81
C ALA A 159 14.07 -3.29 9.28
N PRO A 160 15.01 -2.38 9.62
CA PRO A 160 15.02 -1.03 9.06
C PRO A 160 15.27 -1.02 7.55
N ARG A 161 16.03 -1.97 7.02
CA ARG A 161 16.22 -2.11 5.57
C ARG A 161 14.91 -2.50 4.87
N ALA A 162 14.16 -3.43 5.44
CA ALA A 162 12.85 -3.84 4.93
C ALA A 162 11.81 -2.71 5.04
N LEU A 163 11.84 -1.92 6.11
CA LEU A 163 11.03 -0.71 6.26
C LEU A 163 11.31 0.28 5.12
N LEU A 164 12.57 0.61 4.84
CA LEU A 164 12.93 1.55 3.77
C LEU A 164 12.54 1.07 2.38
N LEU A 165 12.79 -0.21 2.06
CA LEU A 165 12.39 -0.79 0.78
C LEU A 165 10.87 -0.86 0.65
N GLY A 166 10.16 -1.17 1.74
CA GLY A 166 8.70 -1.15 1.78
C GLY A 166 8.12 0.26 1.60
N THR A 167 8.70 1.27 2.24
CA THR A 167 8.31 2.68 2.03
C THR A 167 8.53 3.10 0.58
N ALA A 168 9.66 2.73 -0.03
CA ALA A 168 9.93 3.02 -1.42
C ALA A 168 8.94 2.31 -2.36
N GLY A 169 8.64 1.03 -2.11
CA GLY A 169 7.64 0.26 -2.87
C GLY A 169 6.23 0.84 -2.75
N GLY A 170 5.77 1.13 -1.52
CA GLY A 170 4.48 1.76 -1.27
C GLY A 170 4.37 3.14 -1.90
N THR A 171 5.42 3.96 -1.85
CA THR A 171 5.43 5.27 -2.53
C THR A 171 5.22 5.12 -4.03
N LEU A 172 5.87 4.14 -4.68
CA LEU A 172 5.68 3.85 -6.10
C LEU A 172 4.26 3.35 -6.40
N PHE A 173 3.66 2.55 -5.52
CA PHE A 173 2.25 2.17 -5.65
C PHE A 173 1.31 3.35 -5.49
N GLY A 174 1.57 4.30 -4.58
CA GLY A 174 0.79 5.52 -4.47
C GLY A 174 0.87 6.40 -5.72
N ILE A 175 2.06 6.48 -6.34
CA ILE A 175 2.22 7.13 -7.64
C ILE A 175 1.41 6.39 -8.72
N ALA A 176 1.48 5.05 -8.76
CA ALA A 176 0.69 4.23 -9.68
C ALA A 176 -0.82 4.43 -9.49
N ALA A 177 -1.30 4.50 -8.25
CA ALA A 177 -2.70 4.76 -7.93
C ALA A 177 -3.17 6.12 -8.47
N ALA A 178 -2.39 7.19 -8.27
CA ALA A 178 -2.70 8.51 -8.81
C ALA A 178 -2.71 8.54 -10.35
N LEU A 179 -1.77 7.84 -11.00
CA LEU A 179 -1.73 7.71 -12.47
C LEU A 179 -2.91 6.90 -13.02
N THR A 180 -3.43 5.95 -12.25
CA THR A 180 -4.54 5.08 -12.66
C THR A 180 -5.81 5.90 -12.91
N ALA A 181 -6.08 6.93 -12.10
CA ALA A 181 -7.23 7.82 -12.31
C ALA A 181 -7.16 8.53 -13.68
N HIS A 182 -5.99 9.07 -14.04
CA HIS A 182 -5.78 9.67 -15.37
C HIS A 182 -5.92 8.67 -16.51
N VAL A 183 -5.37 7.46 -16.35
CA VAL A 183 -5.46 6.42 -17.38
C VAL A 183 -6.91 5.95 -17.56
N ALA A 184 -7.67 5.80 -16.47
CA ALA A 184 -9.07 5.41 -16.51
C ALA A 184 -9.94 6.44 -17.26
N ASP A 185 -9.68 7.73 -17.07
CA ASP A 185 -10.39 8.81 -17.79
C ASP A 185 -10.02 8.88 -19.29
N LEU A 186 -8.79 8.51 -19.65
CA LEU A 186 -8.39 8.40 -21.07
C LEU A 186 -9.11 7.24 -21.77
N PHE A 187 -9.35 6.13 -21.08
CA PHE A 187 -10.06 4.97 -21.63
C PHE A 187 -11.53 5.25 -21.95
N THR A 188 -12.18 6.18 -21.24
CA THR A 188 -13.59 6.54 -21.47
C THR A 188 -13.77 7.49 -22.65
N HIS A 189 -12.75 8.27 -23.02
CA HIS A 189 -12.84 9.29 -24.07
C HIS A 189 -12.09 8.95 -25.37
N GLU A 190 -10.89 8.36 -25.32
CA GLU A 190 -10.07 8.09 -26.52
C GLU A 190 -9.17 6.84 -26.39
N THR A 191 -9.73 5.64 -26.67
CA THR A 191 -9.03 4.35 -26.52
C THR A 191 -7.74 4.21 -27.35
N ALA A 192 -7.65 4.86 -28.52
CA ALA A 192 -6.44 4.84 -29.35
C ALA A 192 -5.30 5.72 -28.80
N SER A 193 -5.63 6.79 -28.05
CA SER A 193 -4.66 7.74 -27.47
C SER A 193 -3.99 7.18 -26.21
N VAL A 194 -4.62 6.20 -25.56
CA VAL A 194 -4.09 5.53 -24.35
C VAL A 194 -2.72 4.90 -24.59
N LEU A 195 -2.53 4.23 -25.74
CA LEU A 195 -1.25 3.56 -26.06
C LEU A 195 -0.12 4.54 -26.38
N THR A 196 -0.45 5.78 -26.76
CA THR A 196 0.54 6.84 -27.01
C THR A 196 0.80 7.72 -25.78
N SER A 197 -0.02 7.59 -24.74
CA SER A 197 0.10 8.39 -23.51
C SER A 197 1.25 7.89 -22.64
N TRP A 198 2.14 8.80 -22.22
CA TRP A 198 3.25 8.45 -21.33
C TRP A 198 2.77 7.90 -19.97
N HIS A 199 1.53 8.19 -19.55
CA HIS A 199 0.96 7.77 -18.28
C HIS A 199 0.85 6.24 -18.14
N ILE A 200 0.54 5.50 -19.21
CA ILE A 200 0.44 4.03 -19.14
C ILE A 200 1.81 3.38 -18.93
N TYR A 201 2.84 3.93 -19.58
CA TYR A 201 4.22 3.49 -19.41
C TYR A 201 4.77 3.84 -18.03
N ALA A 202 4.44 5.05 -17.53
CA ALA A 202 4.77 5.46 -16.18
C ALA A 202 4.08 4.56 -15.14
N LEU A 203 2.79 4.26 -15.31
CA LEU A 203 2.02 3.35 -14.46
C LEU A 203 2.62 1.94 -14.43
N ALA A 204 2.94 1.39 -15.60
CA ALA A 204 3.58 0.07 -15.70
C ALA A 204 4.96 0.07 -15.02
N PHE A 205 5.75 1.13 -15.22
CA PHE A 205 7.08 1.25 -14.62
C PHE A 205 7.03 1.39 -13.09
N THR A 206 6.17 2.27 -12.57
CA THR A 206 6.02 2.47 -11.11
C THR A 206 5.42 1.24 -10.45
N GLY A 207 4.41 0.60 -11.05
CA GLY A 207 3.83 -0.64 -10.56
C GLY A 207 4.85 -1.80 -10.53
N ALA A 208 5.59 -2.02 -11.62
CA ALA A 208 6.60 -3.07 -11.69
C ALA A 208 7.77 -2.84 -10.72
N THR A 209 8.25 -1.59 -10.64
CA THR A 209 9.35 -1.22 -9.72
C THR A 209 8.88 -1.25 -8.26
N GLY A 210 7.64 -0.83 -7.98
CA GLY A 210 7.02 -0.90 -6.67
C GLY A 210 6.90 -2.34 -6.19
N LEU A 211 6.39 -3.23 -7.04
CA LEU A 211 6.36 -4.66 -6.78
C LEU A 211 7.77 -5.21 -6.55
N TYR A 212 8.75 -4.79 -7.36
CA TYR A 212 10.13 -5.23 -7.17
C TYR A 212 10.69 -4.86 -5.79
N LEU A 213 10.50 -3.61 -5.37
CA LEU A 213 10.97 -3.13 -4.07
C LEU A 213 10.20 -3.79 -2.91
N GLN A 214 8.91 -4.07 -3.08
CA GLN A 214 8.11 -4.83 -2.11
C GLN A 214 8.64 -6.26 -1.94
N GLN A 215 8.89 -6.99 -3.05
CA GLN A 215 9.46 -8.33 -2.97
C GLN A 215 10.86 -8.31 -2.34
N ARG A 216 11.67 -7.28 -2.62
CA ARG A 216 12.97 -7.09 -1.94
C ARG A 216 12.81 -6.81 -0.45
N ALA A 217 11.81 -6.03 -0.05
CA ALA A 217 11.51 -5.78 1.37
C ALA A 217 11.15 -7.10 2.09
N TYR A 218 10.32 -7.94 1.46
CA TYR A 218 9.93 -9.25 1.97
C TYR A 218 11.08 -10.26 2.02
N GLN A 219 12.00 -10.22 1.05
CA GLN A 219 13.20 -11.07 1.05
C GLN A 219 14.16 -10.70 2.19
N VAL A 220 14.29 -9.40 2.49
CA VAL A 220 15.37 -8.89 3.34
C VAL A 220 15.00 -8.89 4.83
N GLY A 221 13.74 -8.67 5.18
CA GLY A 221 13.34 -8.54 6.58
C GLY A 221 11.91 -9.00 6.87
N PRO A 222 11.48 -8.88 8.13
CA PRO A 222 10.20 -9.43 8.59
C PRO A 222 9.00 -8.70 7.99
N LEU A 223 7.86 -9.40 7.88
CA LEU A 223 6.61 -8.84 7.35
C LEU A 223 6.13 -7.64 8.17
N SER A 224 6.28 -7.73 9.49
CA SER A 224 5.93 -6.69 10.46
C SER A 224 6.73 -5.40 10.29
N ALA A 225 7.88 -5.42 9.60
CA ALA A 225 8.60 -4.21 9.22
C ALA A 225 8.25 -3.70 7.82
N SER A 226 8.04 -4.62 6.85
CA SER A 226 7.84 -4.27 5.44
C SER A 226 6.39 -3.94 5.08
N LEU A 227 5.42 -4.76 5.51
CA LEU A 227 4.01 -4.60 5.15
C LEU A 227 3.40 -3.30 5.68
N PRO A 228 3.60 -2.91 6.96
CA PRO A 228 3.20 -1.60 7.45
C PRO A 228 3.80 -0.44 6.65
N ALA A 229 5.07 -0.56 6.24
CA ALA A 229 5.75 0.48 5.49
C ALA A 229 5.08 0.73 4.12
N VAL A 230 4.77 -0.35 3.41
CA VAL A 230 4.06 -0.29 2.11
C VAL A 230 2.67 0.31 2.30
N THR A 231 1.91 -0.24 3.25
CA THR A 231 0.52 0.14 3.51
C THR A 231 0.37 1.60 3.97
N VAL A 232 1.40 2.17 4.60
CA VAL A 232 1.41 3.59 4.99
C VAL A 232 1.86 4.49 3.84
N ALA A 233 2.94 4.12 3.15
CA ALA A 233 3.54 4.99 2.15
C ALA A 233 2.64 5.16 0.91
N GLU A 234 1.90 4.13 0.54
CA GLU A 234 0.97 4.16 -0.61
C GLU A 234 -0.11 5.24 -0.50
N PRO A 235 -1.00 5.22 0.52
CA PRO A 235 -2.06 6.22 0.63
C PRO A 235 -1.51 7.63 0.89
N LEU A 236 -0.36 7.76 1.56
CA LEU A 236 0.27 9.07 1.75
C LEU A 236 0.79 9.65 0.43
N ALA A 237 1.48 8.85 -0.38
CA ALA A 237 1.98 9.28 -1.68
C ALA A 237 0.82 9.60 -2.65
N ALA A 238 -0.23 8.77 -2.65
CA ALA A 238 -1.45 9.03 -3.41
C ALA A 238 -2.10 10.36 -2.96
N ALA A 239 -2.24 10.60 -1.66
CA ALA A 239 -2.81 11.85 -1.14
C ALA A 239 -1.98 13.10 -1.48
N VAL A 240 -0.63 13.01 -1.44
CA VAL A 240 0.23 14.12 -1.88
C VAL A 240 -0.06 14.47 -3.34
N LEU A 241 -0.15 13.47 -4.23
CA LEU A 241 -0.43 13.70 -5.64
C LEU A 241 -1.87 14.18 -5.88
N GLY A 242 -2.86 13.60 -5.18
CA GLY A 242 -4.25 14.03 -5.24
C GLY A 242 -4.40 15.51 -4.91
N ILE A 243 -3.83 15.95 -3.79
CA ILE A 243 -3.93 17.34 -3.32
C ILE A 243 -3.13 18.30 -4.22
N THR A 244 -1.91 17.93 -4.63
CA THR A 244 -1.00 18.87 -5.32
C THR A 244 -1.19 18.91 -6.83
N VAL A 245 -1.49 17.76 -7.45
CA VAL A 245 -1.55 17.61 -8.90
C VAL A 245 -3.00 17.57 -9.37
N LEU A 246 -3.81 16.70 -8.77
CA LEU A 246 -5.22 16.54 -9.15
C LEU A 246 -6.12 17.64 -8.56
N GLN A 247 -5.55 18.53 -7.74
CA GLN A 247 -6.25 19.61 -7.04
C GLN A 247 -7.44 19.10 -6.23
N GLU A 248 -7.37 17.84 -5.78
CA GLU A 248 -8.38 17.24 -4.91
C GLU A 248 -8.43 18.03 -3.60
N ARG A 249 -9.64 18.38 -3.19
CA ARG A 249 -9.85 19.09 -1.94
C ARG A 249 -10.26 18.08 -0.89
N LEU A 250 -9.46 17.97 0.16
CA LEU A 250 -9.93 17.38 1.41
C LEU A 250 -11.20 18.11 1.84
N ARG A 251 -12.16 17.38 2.43
CA ARG A 251 -13.37 17.99 3.02
C ARG A 251 -12.96 19.21 3.87
N SER A 252 -13.49 20.38 3.52
CA SER A 252 -13.05 21.66 4.06
C SER A 252 -13.32 21.77 5.57
N GLY A 253 -12.27 22.05 6.35
CA GLY A 253 -12.38 22.38 7.78
C GLY A 253 -11.08 22.13 8.54
N ALA A 254 -10.67 23.09 9.38
CA ALA A 254 -9.41 23.00 10.16
C ALA A 254 -9.34 21.70 10.99
N VAL A 255 -10.48 21.22 11.49
CA VAL A 255 -10.60 19.96 12.23
C VAL A 255 -10.26 18.75 11.35
N VAL A 256 -10.82 18.67 10.14
CA VAL A 256 -10.56 17.56 9.19
C VAL A 256 -9.08 17.50 8.84
N THR A 257 -8.49 18.64 8.47
CA THR A 257 -7.06 18.73 8.14
C THR A 257 -6.18 18.32 9.32
N THR A 258 -6.53 18.75 10.54
CA THR A 258 -5.78 18.38 11.76
C THR A 258 -5.85 16.88 12.02
N VAL A 259 -7.05 16.28 11.91
CA VAL A 259 -7.26 14.85 12.13
C VAL A 259 -6.50 14.00 11.11
N VAL A 260 -6.58 14.36 9.82
CA VAL A 260 -5.86 13.66 8.74
C VAL A 260 -4.34 13.75 8.93
N THR A 261 -3.83 14.94 9.26
CA THR A 261 -2.39 15.14 9.50
C THR A 261 -1.90 14.35 10.72
N LEU A 262 -2.69 14.34 11.80
CA LEU A 262 -2.37 13.54 12.99
C LEU A 262 -2.43 12.04 12.70
N ALA A 263 -3.42 11.58 11.95
CA ALA A 263 -3.54 10.18 11.54
C ALA A 263 -2.33 9.75 10.70
N ALA A 264 -1.92 10.56 9.73
CA ALA A 264 -0.71 10.33 8.93
C ALA A 264 0.55 10.26 9.81
N LEU A 265 0.69 11.15 10.80
CA LEU A 265 1.82 11.12 11.74
C LEU A 265 1.82 9.83 12.56
N VAL A 266 0.66 9.43 13.10
CA VAL A 266 0.51 8.19 13.88
C VAL A 266 0.83 6.97 13.03
N MET A 267 0.40 6.94 11.76
CA MET A 267 0.74 5.87 10.82
C MET A 267 2.26 5.74 10.63
N CYS A 268 2.96 6.84 10.36
CA CYS A 268 4.42 6.87 10.21
C CYS A 268 5.14 6.40 11.47
N VAL A 269 4.73 6.91 12.64
CA VAL A 269 5.32 6.54 13.93
C VAL A 269 5.08 5.05 14.23
N ALA A 270 3.87 4.56 14.02
CA ALA A 270 3.52 3.15 14.27
C ALA A 270 4.30 2.20 13.35
N ALA A 271 4.47 2.52 12.07
CA ALA A 271 5.29 1.73 11.14
C ALA A 271 6.76 1.64 11.60
N VAL A 272 7.33 2.77 12.04
CA VAL A 272 8.71 2.80 12.58
C VAL A 272 8.81 2.02 13.90
N LEU A 273 7.81 2.13 14.78
CA LEU A 273 7.79 1.40 16.06
C LEU A 273 7.68 -0.12 15.85
N LEU A 274 6.87 -0.57 14.88
CA LEU A 274 6.80 -1.99 14.50
C LEU A 274 8.14 -2.49 13.95
N SER A 275 8.77 -1.73 13.06
CA SER A 275 10.10 -2.07 12.54
C SER A 275 11.16 -2.13 13.64
N ARG A 276 11.10 -1.24 14.64
CA ARG A 276 12.05 -1.24 15.77
C ARG A 276 11.80 -2.38 16.75
N ALA A 277 10.55 -2.75 16.99
CA ALA A 277 10.22 -3.89 17.84
C ALA A 277 10.85 -5.19 17.28
N GLU A 278 10.79 -5.39 15.97
CA GLU A 278 11.39 -6.53 15.29
C GLU A 278 12.91 -6.49 15.16
N ALA A 279 13.52 -5.32 15.37
CA ALA A 279 14.98 -5.19 15.39
C ALA A 279 15.57 -5.51 16.78
N ALA A 280 14.73 -5.52 17.82
CA ALA A 280 15.14 -5.74 19.21
C ALA A 280 14.97 -7.19 19.68
N ASP A 281 14.17 -7.99 18.95
CA ASP A 281 13.98 -9.43 19.13
C ASP A 281 14.98 -10.26 18.30
#